data_AF-A0A5R9RD35-F1
#
_entry.id   AF-A0A5R9RD35-F1
#
_cell.length_a   1.000
_cell.length_b   1.000
_cell.length_c   1.000
_cell.angle_alpha   90.00
_cell.angle_beta   90.00
_cell.angle_gamma   90.00
#
_symmetry.space_group_name_H-M   'P 1'
#
loop_
_entity.id
_entity.type
_entity.pdbx_description
1 polymer ?
#
loop_
_entity_poly.entity_id
_entity_poly.type
_entity_poly.pdbx_seq_one_letter_code
_entity_poly.pdbx_strand_id
1 'polypeptide(L)'
;MHTLLDFKEEALAEYLNSALRRHGLDSYVFNVGVAPDGSPLFSIACPNVSEMNQARYLIYSSTYFIRDIHPEAADELRKIRWEARRKGRQMLLGLLTSKPALVFSALALSAAAVGYLLDL
;
A
#
# COMPACT_ATOMS: atom_id res chain seq x y z
N MET A 1 10.59 13.30 -10.32
CA MET A 1 10.55 11.85 -10.59
C MET A 1 10.37 11.12 -9.27
N HIS A 2 9.26 10.42 -9.11
CA HIS A 2 8.90 9.71 -7.89
C HIS A 2 8.67 8.23 -8.17
N THR A 3 9.34 7.37 -7.41
CA THR A 3 9.23 5.91 -7.55
C THR A 3 7.91 5.42 -6.96
N LEU A 4 7.19 4.62 -7.74
CA LEU A 4 5.87 4.10 -7.40
C LEU A 4 5.94 2.68 -6.83
N LEU A 5 6.58 1.78 -7.56
CA LEU A 5 6.70 0.35 -7.27
C LEU A 5 7.96 -0.21 -7.90
N ASP A 6 8.50 -1.23 -7.25
CA ASP A 6 9.68 -1.96 -7.69
C ASP A 6 9.31 -3.42 -8.02
N PHE A 7 9.93 -3.95 -9.06
CA PHE A 7 9.69 -5.27 -9.62
C PHE A 7 11.02 -5.98 -9.87
N LYS A 8 11.03 -7.30 -9.69
CA LYS A 8 12.17 -8.15 -10.06
C LYS A 8 12.15 -8.58 -11.53
N GLU A 9 10.97 -8.49 -12.16
CA GLU A 9 10.75 -8.91 -13.54
C GLU A 9 10.41 -7.69 -14.40
N GLU A 10 11.22 -7.48 -15.43
CA GLU A 10 11.07 -6.34 -16.36
C GLU A 10 9.74 -6.39 -17.11
N ALA A 11 9.36 -7.57 -17.60
CA ALA A 11 8.14 -7.76 -18.39
C ALA A 11 6.88 -7.37 -17.60
N LEU A 12 6.83 -7.70 -16.31
CA LEU A 12 5.73 -7.32 -15.43
C LEU A 12 5.72 -5.80 -15.18
N ALA A 13 6.89 -5.20 -14.95
CA ALA A 13 7.02 -3.75 -14.77
C ALA A 13 6.53 -2.99 -16.01
N GLU A 14 6.95 -3.43 -17.20
CA GLU A 14 6.57 -2.80 -18.48
C GLU A 14 5.09 -3.01 -18.80
N TYR A 15 4.56 -4.19 -18.52
CA TYR A 15 3.14 -4.47 -18.68
C TYR A 15 2.29 -3.55 -17.78
N LEU A 16 2.64 -3.47 -16.49
CA LEU A 16 1.91 -2.62 -15.54
C LEU A 16 2.07 -1.14 -15.87
N ASN A 17 3.25 -0.71 -16.30
CA ASN A 17 3.47 0.65 -16.79
C ASN A 17 2.57 0.95 -17.99
N SER A 18 2.54 0.05 -18.98
CA SER A 18 1.67 0.19 -20.15
C SER A 18 0.19 0.27 -19.75
N ALA A 19 -0.24 -0.57 -18.81
CA ALA A 19 -1.59 -0.50 -18.26
C ALA A 19 -1.86 0.86 -17.61
N LEU A 20 -1.00 1.35 -16.72
CA LEU A 20 -1.15 2.67 -16.09
C LEU A 20 -1.25 3.81 -17.12
N ARG A 21 -0.43 3.75 -18.18
CA ARG A 21 -0.47 4.72 -19.28
C ARG A 21 -1.79 4.70 -20.05
N ARG A 22 -2.44 3.54 -20.21
CA ARG A 22 -3.80 3.46 -20.80
C ARG A 22 -4.85 4.18 -19.96
N HIS A 23 -4.62 4.34 -18.66
CA HIS A 23 -5.47 5.12 -17.75
C HIS A 23 -5.03 6.59 -17.64
N GLY A 24 -4.18 7.07 -18.56
CA GLY A 24 -3.83 8.49 -18.69
C GLY A 24 -2.66 8.96 -17.85
N LEU A 25 -1.91 8.05 -17.23
CA LEU A 25 -0.72 8.39 -16.45
C LEU A 25 0.50 8.51 -17.35
N ASP A 26 1.29 9.56 -17.16
CA ASP A 26 2.64 9.59 -17.69
C ASP A 26 3.56 8.84 -16.72
N SER A 27 3.95 7.62 -17.08
CA SER A 27 4.82 6.78 -16.25
C SER A 27 5.79 5.99 -17.11
N TYR A 28 6.93 5.64 -16.51
CA TYR A 28 8.03 4.99 -17.20
C TYR A 28 8.74 3.98 -16.30
N VAL A 29 9.24 2.91 -16.93
CA VAL A 29 10.07 1.90 -16.29
C VAL A 29 11.53 2.28 -16.48
N PHE A 30 12.34 2.05 -15.45
CA PHE A 30 13.78 2.16 -15.53
C PHE A 30 14.43 1.14 -14.61
N ASN A 31 15.60 0.66 -15.01
CA ASN A 31 16.41 -0.25 -14.20
C ASN A 31 17.11 0.57 -13.10
N VAL A 32 16.84 0.23 -11.84
CA VAL A 32 17.39 0.91 -10.66
C VAL A 32 18.70 0.27 -10.20
N GLY A 33 19.04 -0.89 -10.76
CA GLY A 33 20.25 -1.63 -10.48
C GLY A 33 19.91 -3.04 -10.02
N VAL A 34 20.58 -3.47 -8.95
CA VAL A 34 20.53 -4.85 -8.47
C VAL A 34 20.08 -4.84 -7.01
N ALA A 35 19.11 -5.69 -6.68
CA ALA A 35 18.66 -5.90 -5.30
C ALA A 35 19.75 -6.62 -4.48
N PRO A 36 19.66 -6.64 -3.13
CA PRO A 36 20.67 -7.26 -2.27
C PRO A 36 20.92 -8.76 -2.52
N ASP A 37 19.99 -9.43 -3.20
CA ASP A 37 20.08 -10.84 -3.58
C ASP A 37 20.71 -11.06 -4.96
N GLY A 38 21.18 -10.00 -5.63
CA GLY A 38 21.78 -10.08 -6.96
C GLY A 38 20.77 -10.06 -8.11
N SER A 39 19.46 -9.97 -7.84
CA SER A 39 18.44 -9.88 -8.88
C SER A 39 18.30 -8.45 -9.44
N PRO A 40 18.01 -8.27 -10.74
CA PRO A 40 17.77 -6.94 -11.30
C PRO A 40 16.51 -6.32 -10.69
N LEU A 41 16.53 -5.00 -10.50
CA LEU A 41 15.43 -4.23 -9.94
C LEU A 41 14.94 -3.19 -10.95
N PHE A 42 13.65 -3.27 -11.29
CA PHE A 42 12.98 -2.36 -12.21
C PHE A 42 11.95 -1.56 -11.45
N SER A 43 11.91 -0.25 -11.67
CA SER A 43 10.94 0.60 -10.99
C SER A 43 10.08 1.38 -11.97
N ILE A 44 8.80 1.51 -11.63
CA ILE A 44 7.89 2.44 -12.29
C ILE A 44 8.03 3.80 -11.60
N ALA A 45 8.30 4.85 -12.35
CA ALA A 45 8.25 6.23 -11.84
C ALA A 45 7.20 7.07 -12.55
N CYS A 46 6.71 8.06 -11.82
CA CYS A 46 5.89 9.14 -12.35
C CYS A 46 6.69 10.47 -12.32
N PRO A 47 6.54 11.34 -13.33
CA PRO A 47 7.11 12.67 -13.35
C PRO A 47 6.73 13.50 -12.11
N ASN A 48 5.43 13.53 -11.78
CA ASN A 48 4.88 14.37 -10.73
C ASN A 48 4.15 13.59 -9.62
N VAL A 49 3.93 14.26 -8.48
CA VAL A 49 3.28 13.66 -7.30
C VAL A 49 1.79 13.38 -7.54
N SER A 50 1.12 14.19 -8.36
CA SER A 50 -0.30 14.02 -8.68
C SER A 50 -0.55 12.69 -9.40
N GLU A 51 0.24 12.41 -10.43
CA GLU A 51 0.25 11.16 -11.20
C GLU A 51 0.62 9.98 -10.29
N MET A 52 1.64 10.13 -9.44
CA MET A 52 1.98 9.09 -8.48
C MET A 52 0.80 8.76 -7.56
N ASN A 53 0.05 9.76 -7.09
CA ASN A 53 -1.12 9.55 -6.23
C ASN A 53 -2.27 8.87 -6.98
N GLN A 54 -2.52 9.27 -8.23
CA GLN A 54 -3.50 8.62 -9.10
C GLN A 54 -3.11 7.16 -9.39
N ALA A 55 -1.83 6.90 -9.69
CA ALA A 55 -1.31 5.56 -9.90
C ALA A 55 -1.46 4.70 -8.65
N ARG A 56 -1.16 5.24 -7.46
CA ARG A 56 -1.42 4.57 -6.17
C ARG A 56 -2.89 4.23 -5.99
N TYR A 57 -3.79 5.15 -6.34
CA TYR A 57 -5.23 4.87 -6.26
C TYR A 57 -5.62 3.69 -7.18
N LEU A 58 -5.15 3.68 -8.42
CA LEU A 58 -5.39 2.58 -9.36
C LEU A 58 -4.84 1.25 -8.81
N ILE A 59 -3.60 1.26 -8.33
CA ILE A 59 -2.86 0.10 -7.84
C ILE A 59 -3.45 -0.47 -6.56
N TYR A 60 -3.83 0.36 -5.59
CA TYR A 60 -4.19 -0.13 -4.25
C TYR A 60 -5.70 -0.20 -4.00
N SER A 61 -6.49 0.62 -4.68
CA SER A 61 -7.89 0.83 -4.36
C SER A 61 -8.83 0.48 -5.50
N SER A 62 -8.49 0.79 -6.75
CA SER A 62 -9.39 0.58 -7.89
C SER A 62 -9.63 -0.91 -8.16
N THR A 63 -10.90 -1.34 -8.12
CA THR A 63 -11.33 -2.67 -8.57
C THR A 63 -11.47 -2.73 -10.09
N TYR A 64 -11.80 -1.62 -10.74
CA TYR A 64 -11.86 -1.49 -12.19
C TYR A 64 -10.50 -1.78 -12.83
N PHE A 65 -9.44 -1.16 -12.30
CA PHE A 65 -8.07 -1.36 -12.80
C PHE A 65 -7.64 -2.83 -12.74
N ILE A 66 -7.95 -3.53 -11.65
CA ILE A 66 -7.63 -4.97 -11.50
C ILE A 66 -8.39 -5.84 -12.49
N ARG A 67 -9.60 -5.43 -12.90
CA ARG A 67 -10.41 -6.17 -13.88
C ARG A 67 -9.96 -5.92 -15.32
N ASP A 68 -9.32 -4.78 -15.58
CA ASP A 68 -8.84 -4.36 -16.90
C ASP A 68 -7.51 -4.99 -17.32
N ILE A 69 -6.74 -5.50 -16.36
CA ILE A 69 -5.41 -6.06 -16.59
C ILE A 69 -5.43 -7.60 -16.69
N HIS A 70 -4.35 -8.17 -17.22
CA HIS A 70 -4.17 -9.61 -17.36
C HIS A 70 -4.26 -10.32 -15.99
N PRO A 71 -4.88 -11.51 -15.91
CA PRO A 71 -5.07 -12.23 -14.65
C PRO A 71 -3.78 -12.43 -13.84
N GLU A 72 -2.66 -12.73 -14.51
CA GLU A 72 -1.36 -12.93 -13.85
C GLU A 72 -0.86 -11.63 -13.17
N ALA A 73 -0.92 -10.51 -13.89
CA ALA A 73 -0.57 -9.20 -13.33
C ALA A 73 -1.55 -8.76 -12.23
N ALA A 74 -2.84 -9.12 -12.37
CA ALA A 74 -3.85 -8.88 -11.36
C ALA A 74 -3.55 -9.65 -10.06
N ASP A 75 -3.09 -10.90 -10.15
CA ASP A 75 -2.77 -11.71 -8.99
C ASP A 75 -1.53 -11.18 -8.25
N GLU A 76 -0.51 -10.73 -8.96
CA GLU A 76 0.63 -10.03 -8.34
C GLU A 76 0.20 -8.73 -7.65
N LEU A 77 -0.62 -7.90 -8.29
CA LEU A 77 -1.14 -6.71 -7.65
C LEU A 77 -2.02 -7.00 -6.43
N ARG A 78 -2.76 -8.11 -6.42
CA ARG A 78 -3.52 -8.54 -5.24
C ARG A 78 -2.58 -8.91 -4.08
N LYS A 79 -1.46 -9.58 -4.34
CA LYS A 79 -0.43 -9.87 -3.32
C LYS A 79 0.14 -8.58 -2.76
N ILE A 80 0.55 -7.64 -3.62
CA ILE A 80 1.06 -6.32 -3.22
C ILE A 80 0.04 -5.57 -2.35
N ARG A 81 -1.25 -5.54 -2.77
CA ARG A 81 -2.34 -4.94 -1.98
C ARG A 81 -2.49 -5.59 -0.60
N TRP A 82 -2.43 -6.92 -0.55
CA TRP A 82 -2.61 -7.67 0.68
C TRP A 82 -1.48 -7.39 1.67
N GLU A 83 -0.23 -7.38 1.20
CA GLU A 83 0.94 -7.03 2.03
C GLU A 83 0.88 -5.59 2.56
N ALA A 84 0.51 -4.63 1.70
CA ALA A 84 0.35 -3.24 2.09
C ALA A 84 -0.72 -3.08 3.19
N ARG A 85 -1.88 -3.73 3.04
CA ARG A 85 -2.93 -3.73 4.06
C ARG A 85 -2.49 -4.41 5.35
N ARG A 86 -1.73 -5.51 5.25
CA ARG A 86 -1.23 -6.24 6.41
C ARG A 86 -0.27 -5.38 7.24
N LYS A 87 0.67 -4.70 6.59
CA LYS A 87 1.59 -3.75 7.25
C LYS A 87 0.82 -2.61 7.93
N GLY A 88 -0.15 -2.01 7.22
CA GLY A 88 -1.00 -0.95 7.79
C GLY A 88 -1.80 -1.43 9.00
N ARG A 89 -2.38 -2.63 8.93
CA ARG A 89 -3.12 -3.24 10.06
C ARG A 89 -2.21 -3.56 11.24
N GLN A 90 -1.00 -4.07 11.01
CA GLN A 90 -0.01 -4.31 12.06
C GLN A 90 0.41 -3.00 12.74
N MET A 91 0.60 -1.92 11.98
CA MET A 91 0.90 -0.60 12.54
C MET A 91 -0.26 -0.06 13.39
N LEU A 92 -1.50 -0.15 12.88
CA LEU A 92 -2.70 0.23 13.62
C LEU A 92 -2.86 -0.57 14.92
N LEU A 93 -2.67 -1.89 14.84
CA LEU A 93 -2.70 -2.76 16.02
C LEU A 93 -1.63 -2.36 17.03
N GLY A 94 -0.38 -2.14 16.59
CA GLY A 94 0.69 -1.68 17.48
C GLY A 94 0.40 -0.35 18.17
N LEU A 95 -0.30 0.56 17.47
CA LEU A 95 -0.70 1.86 18.01
C LEU A 95 -1.82 1.70 19.06
N LEU A 96 -2.82 0.86 18.77
CA LEU A 96 -3.92 0.55 19.69
C LEU A 96 -3.47 -0.26 20.91
N THR A 97 -2.47 -1.13 20.77
CA THR A 97 -1.89 -1.90 21.87
C THR A 97 -0.70 -1.21 22.52
N SER A 98 -0.46 0.06 22.21
CA SER A 98 0.63 0.81 22.83
C SER A 98 0.37 1.00 24.32
N LYS A 99 1.43 1.03 25.13
CA LYS A 99 1.36 1.28 26.58
C LYS A 99 0.48 2.50 26.95
N PRO A 100 0.62 3.68 26.29
CA PRO A 100 -0.26 4.81 26.61
C PRO A 100 -1.73 4.53 26.26
N ALA A 101 -2.02 3.91 25.11
CA ALA A 101 -3.40 3.57 24.73
C ALA A 101 -4.05 2.63 25.75
N LEU A 102 -3.31 1.65 26.26
CA LEU A 102 -3.80 0.73 27.30
C LEU A 102 -4.05 1.45 28.63
N VAL A 103 -3.20 2.39 29.03
CA VAL A 103 -3.38 3.17 30.27
C VAL A 103 -4.63 4.04 30.18
N PHE A 104 -4.83 4.78 29.09
CA PHE A 104 -6.05 5.58 28.90
C PHE A 104 -7.31 4.70 28.86
N SER A 105 -7.24 3.54 28.20
CA SER A 105 -8.36 2.59 28.14
C SER A 105 -8.70 2.05 29.53
N ALA A 106 -7.69 1.71 30.34
CA ALA A 106 -7.88 1.24 31.71
C ALA A 106 -8.47 2.34 32.62
N LEU A 107 -8.00 3.58 32.50
CA LEU A 107 -8.55 4.71 33.26
C LEU A 107 -10.00 5.00 32.88
N ALA A 108 -10.33 4.96 31.59
CA ALA A 108 -11.70 5.15 31.10
C ALA A 108 -12.64 4.04 31.61
N LEU A 109 -12.20 2.78 31.59
CA LEU A 109 -12.95 1.66 32.16
C LEU A 109 -13.16 1.81 33.66
N SER A 110 -12.13 2.21 34.41
CA SER A 110 -12.24 2.47 35.85
C SER A 110 -13.20 3.61 36.15
N ALA A 111 -13.14 4.70 35.38
CA ALA A 111 -14.05 5.83 35.54
C ALA A 111 -15.50 5.45 35.21
N ALA A 112 -15.73 4.67 34.14
CA ALA A 112 -17.04 4.17 33.77
C ALA A 112 -17.61 3.20 34.83
N ALA A 113 -16.77 2.32 35.38
CA ALA A 113 -17.18 1.41 36.45
C ALA A 113 -17.54 2.15 37.74
N VAL A 114 -16.78 3.18 38.09
CA VAL A 114 -17.09 4.04 39.24
C VAL A 114 -18.38 4.84 39.01
N GLY A 115 -18.57 5.41 37.81
CA GLY A 115 -19.82 6.09 37.45
C GLY A 115 -21.03 5.18 37.55
N TYR A 116 -20.93 3.96 37.00
CA TYR A 116 -21.99 2.95 37.11
C TYR A 116 -22.30 2.55 38.55
N LEU A 117 -21.28 2.35 39.40
CA LEU A 117 -21.48 2.00 40.81
C LEU A 117 -22.05 3.14 41.65
N LEU A 118 -21.86 4.39 41.23
CA LEU A 118 -22.38 5.58 41.90
C LEU A 118 -23.73 6.04 41.33
N ASP A 119 -24.31 5.31 40.37
CA ASP A 119 -25.58 5.60 39.70
C ASP A 119 -25.63 7.03 39.13
N LEU A 120 -24.52 7.44 38.52
CA LEU A 120 -24.24 8.77 37.97
C LEU A 120 -24.48 8.83 36.46
#